data_AF-A0A7Z9SEL0-F1
#
_entry.id   AF-A0A7Z9SEL0-F1
#
_cell.length_a   1.000
_cell.length_b   1.000
_cell.length_c   1.000
_cell.angle_alpha   90.00
_cell.angle_beta   90.00
_cell.angle_gamma   90.00
#
_symmetry.space_group_name_H-M   'P 1'
#
loop_
_entity.id
_entity.type
_entity.pdbx_description
1 polymer ?
#
loop_
_entity_poly.entity_id
_entity_poly.type
_entity_poly.pdbx_seq_one_letter_code
_entity_poly.pdbx_strand_id
1 'polypeptide(L)'
;MENNITTLIVEAQGGNTVAFHKLVSYHDERVLTLALQLTRDKQDAEDLYQEVFMKAYKAIGSFRLESEFFTWLYRITVNSFYNLRWKASRIQQQESLV
;
A
#
# COMPACT_ATOMS: atom_id res chain seq x y z
N MET A 1 -5.82 1.14 -27.15
CA MET A 1 -5.52 -0.04 -26.33
C MET A 1 -6.00 0.26 -24.92
N GLU A 2 -7.16 -0.29 -24.57
CA GLU A 2 -7.73 -0.18 -23.23
C GLU A 2 -6.91 -1.12 -22.33
N ASN A 3 -6.13 -0.56 -21.38
CA ASN A 3 -5.30 -1.39 -20.51
C ASN A 3 -6.20 -2.04 -19.46
N ASN A 4 -6.49 -3.33 -19.64
CA ASN A 4 -7.22 -4.11 -18.65
C ASN A 4 -6.38 -4.24 -17.36
N ILE A 5 -6.98 -3.91 -16.19
CA ILE A 5 -6.33 -4.02 -14.88
C ILE A 5 -5.70 -5.40 -14.67
N THR A 6 -6.40 -6.47 -15.08
CA THR A 6 -5.91 -7.85 -14.99
C THR A 6 -4.64 -8.06 -15.82
N THR A 7 -4.55 -7.49 -17.02
CA THR A 7 -3.34 -7.57 -17.85
C THR A 7 -2.17 -6.88 -17.18
N LEU A 8 -2.39 -5.68 -16.63
CA LEU A 8 -1.34 -4.93 -15.91
C LEU A 8 -0.85 -5.70 -14.67
N ILE A 9 -1.75 -6.39 -13.97
CA ILE A 9 -1.39 -7.24 -12.83
C ILE A 9 -0.48 -8.38 -13.28
N VAL A 10 -0.85 -9.12 -14.33
CA VAL A 10 -0.05 -10.26 -14.82
C VAL A 10 1.32 -9.80 -15.31
N GLU A 11 1.40 -8.69 -16.05
CA GLU A 11 2.68 -8.12 -16.48
C GLU A 11 3.54 -7.68 -15.30
N ALA A 12 2.94 -7.01 -14.31
CA ALA A 12 3.64 -6.58 -13.11
C ALA A 12 4.14 -7.77 -12.26
N GLN A 13 3.38 -8.87 -12.20
CA GLN A 13 3.82 -10.14 -11.61
C GLN A 13 5.02 -10.74 -12.32
N GLY A 14 5.13 -10.55 -13.64
CA GLY A 14 6.29 -10.92 -14.45
C GLY A 14 7.50 -9.98 -14.30
N GLY A 15 7.44 -8.98 -13.42
CA GLY A 15 8.52 -8.02 -13.18
C GLY A 15 8.47 -6.77 -14.07
N ASN A 16 7.39 -6.56 -14.83
CA ASN A 16 7.23 -5.34 -15.62
C ASN A 16 6.91 -4.14 -14.71
N THR A 17 7.93 -3.33 -14.43
CA THR A 17 7.83 -2.14 -13.58
C THR A 17 6.91 -1.06 -14.18
N VAL A 18 6.84 -0.95 -15.50
CA VAL A 18 5.95 0.01 -16.19
C VAL A 18 4.49 -0.40 -16.00
N ALA A 19 4.18 -1.70 -16.07
CA ALA A 19 2.84 -2.21 -15.80
C ALA A 19 2.44 -1.95 -14.35
N PHE A 20 3.36 -2.16 -13.40
CA PHE A 20 3.13 -1.83 -12.00
C PHE A 20 2.86 -0.33 -11.79
N HIS A 21 3.65 0.56 -12.38
CA HIS A 21 3.42 2.00 -12.26
C HIS A 21 2.05 2.43 -12.81
N LYS A 22 1.63 1.87 -13.95
CA LYS A 22 0.27 2.11 -14.46
C LYS A 22 -0.79 1.62 -13.48
N LEU A 23 -0.63 0.41 -12.95
CA LEU A 23 -1.53 -0.15 -11.95
C LEU A 23 -1.63 0.73 -10.70
N VAL A 24 -0.51 1.26 -10.21
CA VAL A 24 -0.45 2.21 -9.09
C VAL A 24 -1.23 3.49 -9.41
N SER A 25 -1.05 4.08 -10.60
CA SER A 25 -1.73 5.31 -10.99
C SER A 25 -3.27 5.21 -11.06
N TYR A 26 -3.82 3.98 -11.12
CA TYR A 26 -5.28 3.79 -11.03
C TYR A 26 -5.81 3.78 -9.59
N HIS A 27 -4.93 3.69 -8.60
CA HIS A 27 -5.31 3.45 -7.21
C HIS A 27 -4.65 4.40 -6.20
N ASP A 28 -3.66 5.19 -6.63
CA ASP A 28 -2.89 6.11 -5.80
C ASP A 28 -3.76 7.09 -5.00
N GLU A 29 -4.69 7.79 -5.65
CA GLU A 29 -5.59 8.76 -5.01
C GLU A 29 -6.45 8.09 -3.93
N ARG A 30 -6.99 6.90 -4.21
CA ARG A 30 -7.82 6.15 -3.27
C ARG A 30 -7.01 5.65 -2.07
N VAL A 31 -5.77 5.19 -2.31
CA VAL A 31 -4.87 4.76 -1.24
C VAL A 31 -4.43 5.95 -0.39
N LEU A 32 -4.09 7.09 -0.99
CA LEU A 32 -3.71 8.30 -0.28
C LEU A 32 -4.88 8.85 0.56
N THR A 33 -6.10 8.84 0.01
CA THR A 33 -7.31 9.22 0.75
C THR A 33 -7.52 8.34 1.98
N LEU A 34 -7.37 7.01 1.82
CA LEU A 34 -7.48 6.08 2.94
C LEU A 34 -6.37 6.32 3.97
N ALA A 35 -5.13 6.54 3.53
CA ALA A 35 -4.01 6.84 4.41
C ALA A 35 -4.29 8.11 5.24
N LEU A 36 -4.74 9.20 4.61
CA LEU A 36 -5.14 10.44 5.28
C LEU A 36 -6.26 10.23 6.30
N GLN A 37 -7.26 9.40 5.98
CA GLN A 37 -8.35 9.09 6.91
C GLN A 37 -7.86 8.33 8.16
N LEU A 38 -6.88 7.44 7.97
CA LEU A 38 -6.32 6.62 9.06
C LEU A 38 -5.36 7.42 9.94
N THR A 39 -4.43 8.17 9.33
CA THR A 39 -3.38 8.89 10.06
C THR A 39 -3.87 10.21 10.63
N ARG A 40 -4.80 10.88 9.95
CA ARG A 40 -5.24 12.27 10.22
C ARG A 40 -4.09 13.29 10.21
N ASP A 41 -2.97 12.91 9.61
CA ASP A 41 -1.80 13.74 9.41
C ASP A 41 -1.27 13.51 7.99
N LYS A 42 -0.88 14.60 7.33
CA LYS A 42 -0.48 14.56 5.92
C LYS A 42 0.87 13.86 5.74
N GLN A 43 1.82 14.12 6.62
CA GLN A 43 3.16 13.55 6.51
C GLN A 43 3.12 12.05 6.79
N ASP A 44 2.43 11.64 7.86
CA ASP A 44 2.20 10.22 8.16
C ASP A 44 1.44 9.50 7.03
N ALA A 45 0.51 10.19 6.36
CA ALA A 45 -0.21 9.62 5.24
C ALA A 45 0.69 9.40 4.02
N GLU A 46 1.59 10.34 3.71
CA GLU A 46 2.58 10.20 2.64
C GLU A 46 3.55 9.05 2.94
N ASP A 47 4.02 8.91 4.18
CA ASP A 47 4.88 7.80 4.60
C ASP A 47 4.17 6.45 4.49
N LEU A 48 2.92 6.38 4.97
CA LEU A 48 2.09 5.18 4.85
C LEU A 48 1.81 4.83 3.38
N TYR A 49 1.49 5.82 2.54
CA TYR A 49 1.27 5.65 1.10
C TYR A 49 2.50 5.01 0.45
N GLN A 50 3.69 5.52 0.73
CA GLN A 50 4.94 4.98 0.19
C GLN A 50 5.18 3.54 0.68
N GLU A 51 4.98 3.26 1.97
CA GLU A 51 5.14 1.92 2.53
C GLU A 51 4.18 0.91 1.88
N VAL A 52 2.93 1.32 1.63
CA VAL A 52 1.92 0.48 0.99
C VAL A 52 2.35 0.07 -0.40
N PHE A 53 2.77 1.01 -1.25
CA PHE A 53 3.16 0.69 -2.62
C PHE A 53 4.47 -0.08 -2.69
N MET A 54 5.40 0.17 -1.75
CA MET A 54 6.61 -0.65 -1.60
C MET A 54 6.29 -2.10 -1.24
N LYS A 55 5.36 -2.33 -0.30
CA LYS A 55 4.89 -3.68 0.07
C LYS A 55 4.11 -4.33 -1.05
N ALA A 56 3.24 -3.58 -1.72
CA ALA A 56 2.48 -4.06 -2.87
C ALA A 56 3.42 -4.52 -3.98
N TYR A 57 4.45 -3.74 -4.31
CA TYR A 57 5.45 -4.12 -5.31
C TYR A 57 6.14 -5.45 -4.94
N LYS A 58 6.57 -5.61 -3.68
CA LYS A 58 7.22 -6.84 -3.21
C LYS A 58 6.27 -8.05 -3.17
N ALA A 59 4.97 -7.82 -2.96
CA ALA A 59 3.99 -8.88 -2.75
C ALA A 59 3.14 -9.19 -3.99
N ILE A 60 3.21 -8.39 -5.06
CA ILE A 60 2.31 -8.53 -6.22
C ILE A 60 2.41 -9.91 -6.88
N GLY A 61 3.60 -10.54 -6.87
CA GLY A 61 3.80 -11.91 -7.35
C GLY A 61 2.95 -12.97 -6.63
N SER A 62 2.45 -12.68 -5.43
CA SER A 62 1.58 -13.56 -4.66
C SER A 62 0.08 -13.21 -4.75
N PHE A 63 -0.26 -12.15 -5.45
CA PHE A 63 -1.65 -11.73 -5.62
C PHE A 63 -2.41 -12.71 -6.54
N ARG A 64 -3.54 -13.25 -6.08
CA ARG A 64 -4.23 -14.37 -6.74
C ARG A 64 -5.38 -13.99 -7.66
N LEU A 65 -5.67 -12.69 -7.85
CA LEU A 65 -6.83 -12.21 -8.64
C LEU A 65 -8.21 -12.70 -8.12
N GLU A 66 -8.28 -13.21 -6.89
CA GLU A 66 -9.53 -13.65 -6.23
C GLU A 66 -10.37 -12.49 -5.68
N SER A 67 -9.87 -11.25 -5.78
CA SER A 67 -10.54 -10.02 -5.35
C SER A 67 -10.09 -8.87 -6.23
N GLU A 68 -10.79 -7.73 -6.18
CA GLU A 68 -10.28 -6.52 -6.80
C GLU A 68 -8.90 -6.14 -6.23
N PHE A 69 -8.02 -5.64 -7.09
CA PHE A 69 -6.70 -5.20 -6.68
C PHE A 69 -6.76 -4.12 -5.59
N PHE A 70 -7.76 -3.22 -5.66
CA PHE A 70 -7.97 -2.23 -4.61
C PHE A 70 -8.32 -2.86 -3.25
N THR A 71 -9.12 -3.92 -3.20
CA THR A 71 -9.42 -4.63 -1.95
C THR A 71 -8.16 -5.21 -1.32
N TRP A 72 -7.22 -5.68 -2.14
CA TRP A 72 -5.92 -6.14 -1.67
C TRP A 72 -5.03 -4.98 -1.18
N LEU A 73 -4.96 -3.85 -1.91
CA LEU A 73 -4.27 -2.64 -1.47
C LEU A 73 -4.84 -2.07 -0.16
N TYR A 74 -6.17 -2.10 0.00
CA TYR A 74 -6.84 -1.68 1.23
C TYR A 74 -6.33 -2.46 2.43
N ARG A 75 -6.23 -3.80 2.31
CA ARG A 75 -5.70 -4.67 3.36
C ARG A 75 -4.24 -4.36 3.67
N ILE A 76 -3.41 -4.12 2.66
CA ILE A 76 -2.00 -3.71 2.87
C ILE A 76 -1.94 -2.37 3.61
N THR A 77 -2.80 -1.42 3.26
CA THR A 77 -2.86 -0.08 3.87
C THR A 77 -3.20 -0.16 5.35
N VAL A 78 -4.31 -0.83 5.68
CA VAL A 78 -4.76 -0.97 7.08
C VAL A 78 -3.71 -1.73 7.91
N ASN A 79 -3.15 -2.82 7.38
CA ASN A 79 -2.12 -3.58 8.08
C ASN A 79 -0.83 -2.78 8.29
N SER A 80 -0.43 -1.95 7.32
CA SER A 80 0.75 -1.10 7.43
C SER A 80 0.55 0.01 8.45
N PHE A 81 -0.63 0.64 8.46
CA PHE A 81 -1.00 1.64 9.46
C PHE A 81 -0.88 1.10 10.89
N TYR A 82 -1.49 -0.05 11.18
CA TYR A 82 -1.40 -0.64 12.53
C TYR A 82 0.04 -1.02 12.91
N ASN A 83 0.86 -1.48 11.95
CA ASN A 83 2.27 -1.77 12.18
C ASN A 83 3.06 -0.51 12.58
N LEU A 84 2.87 0.59 11.86
CA LEU A 84 3.51 1.88 12.18
C LEU A 84 3.07 2.41 13.53
N ARG A 85 1.76 2.39 13.83
CA ARG A 85 1.21 2.82 15.12
C ARG A 85 1.74 2.00 16.28
N TRP A 86 1.83 0.67 16.14
CA TRP A 86 2.40 -0.19 17.17
C TRP A 86 3.89 0.08 17.41
N LYS A 87 4.67 0.36 16.36
CA LYS A 87 6.08 0.75 16.50
C LYS A 87 6.23 2.06 17.27
N ALA A 88 5.44 3.08 16.92
CA ALA A 88 5.46 4.37 17.61
C ALA A 88 5.11 4.23 19.11
N SER A 89 4.06 3.46 19.44
CA SER A 89 3.68 3.22 20.83
C SER A 89 4.76 2.47 21.63
N ARG A 90 5.51 1.55 21.02
CA ARG A 90 6.60 0.82 21.70
C ARG A 90 7.80 1.71 22.00
N ILE A 91 8.19 2.59 21.07
CA ILE A 91 9.28 3.55 21.28
C ILE A 91 8.94 4.48 22.45
N GLN A 92 7.71 4.97 22.49
CA GLN A 92 7.23 5.87 23.55
C GLN A 92 7.17 5.19 24.93
N GLN A 93 6.79 3.91 25.00
CA GLN A 93 6.83 3.12 26.24
C GLN A 93 8.27 2.87 26.73
N GLN A 94 9.23 2.69 25.82
CA GLN A 94 10.62 2.45 26.17
C GLN A 94 11.31 3.71 26.68
N GLU A 95 11.02 4.87 26.09
CA GLU A 95 11.49 6.19 26.56
C GLU A 95 10.87 6.60 27.91
N SER A 96 9.67 6.11 28.24
CA SER A 96 9.01 6.38 29.53
C SER A 96 9.55 5.54 30.70
N LEU A 97 10.33 4.50 30.40
CA LEU A 97 10.92 3.56 31.37
C LEU A 97 12.41 3.82 31.63
N VAL A 98 12.98 4.88 31.05
CA VAL A 98 14.36 5.34 31.20
C VAL A 98 14.35 6.72 31.84
#